data_AF-A0A090EA85-F1
#
_entry.id   AF-A0A090EA85-F1
#
_cell.length_a   1.000
_cell.length_b   1.000
_cell.length_c   1.000
_cell.angle_alpha   90.00
_cell.angle_beta   90.00
_cell.angle_gamma   90.00
#
_symmetry.space_group_name_H-M   'P 1'
#
loop_
_entity.id
_entity.type
_entity.pdbx_description
1 polymer ?
#
loop_
_entity_poly.entity_id
_entity_poly.type
_entity_poly.pdbx_seq_one_letter_code
_entity_poly.pdbx_strand_id
1 'polypeptide(L)'
;MPETVETRLTPVPESAVREAPAGSAFAVLTHDHALDFLIVAEALKRDDTAYVGMIGSKTKKATFKSWFLKSAEGSEAEFNRLVSPIGGNAVKDKRPPVIAALAAAEIMTALVAHSTDASASMAPERVKAG
;
A
#
# COMPACT_ATOMS: atom_id res chain seq x y z
N MET A 1 1.58 -12.42 18.80
CA MET A 1 0.71 -12.04 17.67
C MET A 1 -0.46 -13.02 17.61
N PRO A 2 -1.63 -12.63 17.09
CA PRO A 2 -2.71 -13.59 16.82
C PRO A 2 -2.20 -14.76 15.96
N GLU A 3 -2.75 -15.96 16.13
CA GLU A 3 -2.32 -17.17 15.39
C GLU A 3 -2.48 -17.04 13.87
N THR A 4 -3.34 -16.13 13.42
CA THR A 4 -3.59 -15.82 12.01
C THR A 4 -2.53 -14.91 11.38
N VAL A 5 -1.52 -14.47 12.13
CA VAL A 5 -0.46 -13.57 11.64
C VAL A 5 0.84 -14.34 11.47
N GLU A 6 1.21 -14.57 10.21
CA GLU A 6 2.54 -15.08 9.87
C GLU A 6 3.61 -14.00 10.13
N THR A 7 4.73 -14.40 10.73
CA THR A 7 5.90 -13.53 10.90
C THR A 7 7.07 -14.10 10.11
N ARG A 8 7.65 -13.32 9.20
CA ARG A 8 8.77 -13.72 8.36
C ARG A 8 9.97 -12.81 8.59
N LEU A 9 11.11 -13.41 8.92
CA LEU A 9 12.40 -12.71 8.96
C LEU A 9 13.13 -12.96 7.64
N THR A 10 13.41 -11.91 6.89
CA THR A 10 14.07 -12.01 5.59
C THR A 10 15.04 -10.84 5.38
N PRO A 11 16.20 -11.07 4.75
CA PRO A 11 17.10 -9.99 4.35
C PRO A 11 16.58 -9.23 3.11
N VAL A 12 15.55 -9.73 2.43
CA VAL A 12 15.00 -9.18 1.18
C VAL A 12 13.47 -9.05 1.33
N PRO A 13 12.96 -8.10 2.13
CA PRO A 13 11.51 -7.98 2.39
C PRO A 13 10.68 -7.60 1.15
N GLU A 14 11.27 -6.95 0.16
CA GLU A 14 10.63 -6.67 -1.12
C GLU A 14 10.26 -7.95 -1.90
N SER A 15 10.92 -9.09 -1.64
CA SER A 15 10.51 -10.36 -2.26
C SER A 15 9.13 -10.81 -1.78
N ALA A 16 8.79 -10.55 -0.51
CA ALA A 16 7.47 -10.88 0.04
C ALA A 16 6.36 -10.07 -0.64
N VAL A 17 6.67 -8.85 -1.11
CA VAL A 17 5.73 -8.03 -1.89
C VAL A 17 5.41 -8.67 -3.24
N ARG A 18 6.40 -9.27 -3.90
CA ARG A 18 6.19 -9.99 -5.17
C ARG A 18 5.37 -11.26 -4.99
N GLU A 19 5.58 -11.97 -3.89
CA GLU A 19 4.90 -13.22 -3.56
C GLU A 19 3.46 -13.01 -3.08
N ALA A 20 3.09 -11.79 -2.67
CA ALA A 20 1.77 -11.49 -2.13
C ALA A 20 0.65 -11.70 -3.17
N PRO A 21 -0.53 -12.20 -2.75
CA PRO A 21 -1.70 -12.33 -3.62
C PRO A 21 -2.16 -11.00 -4.23
N ALA A 22 -2.83 -11.06 -5.38
CA ALA A 22 -3.54 -9.91 -5.94
C ALA A 22 -4.57 -9.36 -4.94
N GLY A 23 -4.77 -8.05 -4.95
CA GLY A 23 -5.63 -7.35 -4.00
C GLY A 23 -5.03 -7.17 -2.60
N SER A 24 -3.73 -7.44 -2.42
CA SER A 24 -3.05 -7.23 -1.14
C SER A 24 -2.94 -5.74 -0.78
N ALA A 25 -2.94 -5.46 0.53
CA ALA A 25 -2.65 -4.15 1.10
C ALA A 25 -1.29 -4.16 1.81
N PHE A 26 -0.45 -3.16 1.53
CA PHE A 26 0.88 -3.03 2.12
C PHE A 26 0.95 -1.82 3.05
N ALA A 27 1.27 -2.06 4.32
CA ALA A 27 1.55 -1.02 5.32
C ALA A 27 3.03 -1.08 5.72
N VAL A 28 3.83 -0.13 5.24
CA VAL A 28 5.29 -0.11 5.43
C VAL A 28 5.64 0.79 6.61
N LEU A 29 6.10 0.17 7.70
CA LEU A 29 6.25 0.80 9.03
C LEU A 29 7.69 0.72 9.58
N THR A 30 8.71 0.82 8.73
CA THR A 30 10.10 0.69 9.17
C THR A 30 10.68 2.02 9.65
N HIS A 31 11.84 1.96 10.30
CA HIS A 31 12.65 3.13 10.67
C HIS A 31 13.76 3.43 9.64
N ASP A 32 13.98 2.54 8.67
CA ASP A 32 15.02 2.66 7.66
C ASP A 32 14.42 3.18 6.34
N HIS A 33 14.84 4.38 5.95
CA HIS A 33 14.33 5.02 4.75
C HIS A 33 14.68 4.29 3.45
N ALA A 34 15.88 3.71 3.37
CA ALA A 34 16.28 2.97 2.17
C ALA A 34 15.40 1.71 2.04
N LEU A 35 15.16 1.03 3.16
CA LEU A 35 14.31 -0.16 3.19
C LEU A 35 12.86 0.16 2.81
N ASP A 36 12.30 1.24 3.36
CA ASP A 36 10.94 1.66 2.98
C ASP A 36 10.82 1.94 1.48
N PHE A 37 11.84 2.57 0.90
CA PHE A 37 11.83 2.95 -0.52
C PHE A 37 11.84 1.72 -1.42
N LEU A 38 12.62 0.70 -1.08
CA LEU A 38 12.65 -0.57 -1.82
C LEU A 38 11.31 -1.30 -1.75
N ILE A 39 10.73 -1.45 -0.56
CA ILE A 39 9.46 -2.15 -0.35
C ILE A 39 8.31 -1.42 -1.06
N VAL A 40 8.23 -0.09 -0.89
CA VAL A 40 7.18 0.73 -1.51
C VAL A 40 7.31 0.74 -3.03
N ALA A 41 8.53 0.85 -3.57
CA ALA A 41 8.72 0.81 -5.01
C ALA A 41 8.22 -0.51 -5.61
N GLU A 42 8.54 -1.63 -4.97
CA GLU A 42 8.07 -2.94 -5.43
C GLU A 42 6.54 -3.03 -5.39
N ALA A 43 5.91 -2.53 -4.32
CA ALA A 43 4.46 -2.52 -4.19
C ALA A 43 3.76 -1.61 -5.21
N LEU A 44 4.39 -0.49 -5.57
CA LEU A 44 3.86 0.46 -6.56
C LEU A 44 4.09 0.04 -8.01
N LYS A 45 5.00 -0.90 -8.28
CA LYS A 45 5.17 -1.50 -9.61
C LYS A 45 4.09 -2.53 -9.93
N ARG A 46 3.40 -3.03 -8.91
CA ARG A 46 2.26 -3.94 -9.06
C ARG A 46 0.98 -3.15 -9.35
N ASP A 47 0.26 -3.51 -10.40
CA ASP A 47 -1.02 -2.90 -10.78
C ASP A 47 -2.23 -3.49 -10.04
N ASP A 48 -2.03 -4.62 -9.35
CA ASP A 48 -3.07 -5.40 -8.69
C ASP A 48 -3.20 -5.17 -7.17
N THR A 49 -2.55 -4.14 -6.63
CA THR A 49 -2.57 -3.88 -5.18
C THR A 49 -3.81 -3.09 -4.77
N ALA A 50 -4.42 -3.49 -3.65
CA ALA A 50 -5.55 -2.75 -3.10
C ALA A 50 -5.10 -1.45 -2.42
N TYR A 51 -3.90 -1.45 -1.83
CA TYR A 51 -3.40 -0.34 -1.03
C TYR A 51 -1.88 -0.37 -0.86
N VAL A 52 -1.23 0.79 -0.94
CA VAL A 52 0.20 0.97 -0.62
C VAL A 52 0.37 2.20 0.27
N GLY A 53 0.71 1.97 1.54
CA GLY A 53 0.88 3.01 2.54
C GLY A 53 2.24 2.95 3.22
N MET A 54 2.81 4.12 3.49
CA MET A 54 4.12 4.25 4.15
C MET A 54 4.05 5.23 5.33
N ILE A 55 4.55 4.78 6.49
CA ILE A 55 4.71 5.67 7.64
C ILE A 55 5.76 6.76 7.36
N GLY A 56 5.50 7.97 7.87
CA GLY A 56 6.45 9.08 7.83
C GLY A 56 5.82 10.40 7.42
N SER A 57 6.65 11.41 7.15
CA SER A 57 6.20 12.78 6.88
C SER A 57 6.00 13.07 5.39
N LYS A 58 5.38 14.22 5.10
CA LYS A 58 5.31 14.78 3.74
C LYS A 58 6.70 14.95 3.11
N THR A 59 7.71 15.29 3.91
CA THR A 59 9.10 15.40 3.45
C THR A 59 9.64 14.06 2.98
N LYS A 60 9.44 12.98 3.75
CA LYS A 60 9.83 11.62 3.35
C LYS A 60 9.13 11.19 2.06
N LYS A 61 7.85 11.53 1.90
CA LYS A 61 7.11 11.27 0.64
C LYS A 61 7.73 12.02 -0.55
N ALA A 62 8.13 13.28 -0.39
CA ALA A 62 8.78 14.05 -1.45
C ALA A 62 10.17 13.51 -1.83
N THR A 63 10.96 13.10 -0.83
CA THR A 63 12.24 12.42 -1.05
C THR A 63 12.04 11.09 -1.78
N PHE A 64 11.06 10.29 -1.36
CA PHE A 64 10.69 9.06 -2.05
C PHE A 64 10.28 9.34 -3.50
N LYS A 65 9.41 10.33 -3.78
CA LYS A 65 9.02 10.70 -5.15
C LYS A 65 10.24 10.92 -6.03
N SER A 66 11.17 11.74 -5.54
CA SER A 66 12.37 12.11 -6.30
C SER A 66 13.25 10.91 -6.59
N TRP A 67 13.41 10.00 -5.62
CA TRP A 67 14.17 8.77 -5.79
C TRP A 67 13.45 7.77 -6.70
N PHE A 68 12.14 7.55 -6.51
CA PHE A 68 11.34 6.59 -7.26
C PHE A 68 11.34 6.88 -8.76
N LEU A 69 11.14 8.15 -9.14
CA LEU A 69 11.13 8.58 -10.54
C LEU A 69 12.51 8.54 -11.21
N LYS A 70 13.61 8.64 -10.44
CA LYS A 70 14.97 8.73 -10.98
C LYS A 70 15.73 7.40 -10.94
N SER A 71 15.50 6.61 -9.91
CA SER A 71 16.33 5.46 -9.55
C SER A 71 15.57 4.14 -9.58
N ALA A 72 14.24 4.16 -9.40
CA ALA A 72 13.43 2.95 -9.40
C ALA A 72 12.63 2.75 -10.71
N GLU A 73 12.84 3.62 -11.71
CA GLU A 73 12.12 3.63 -12.99
C GLU A 73 10.59 3.74 -12.83
N GLY A 74 10.14 4.38 -11.75
CA GLY A 74 8.74 4.59 -11.48
C GLY A 74 8.13 5.74 -12.29
N SER A 75 6.83 5.67 -12.51
CA SER A 75 6.02 6.70 -13.15
C SER A 75 5.28 7.58 -12.13
N GLU A 76 4.83 8.76 -12.56
CA GLU A 76 3.98 9.60 -11.72
C GLU A 76 2.64 8.92 -11.41
N ALA A 77 2.10 8.14 -12.35
CA ALA A 77 0.86 7.41 -12.18
C ALA A 77 0.96 6.38 -11.05
N GLU A 78 2.04 5.60 -11.02
CA GLU A 78 2.31 4.66 -9.93
C GLU A 78 2.52 5.40 -8.60
N PHE A 79 3.32 6.47 -8.60
CA PHE A 79 3.57 7.25 -7.39
C PHE A 79 2.28 7.84 -6.79
N ASN A 80 1.33 8.25 -7.61
CA ASN A 80 0.07 8.84 -7.13
C ASN A 80 -0.79 7.87 -6.31
N ARG A 81 -0.56 6.55 -6.43
CA ARG A 81 -1.21 5.54 -5.59
C ARG A 81 -0.63 5.45 -4.18
N LEU A 82 0.54 6.04 -3.91
CA LEU A 82 1.17 6.01 -2.60
C LEU A 82 0.42 6.89 -1.58
N VAL A 83 0.01 6.28 -0.47
CA VAL A 83 -0.48 6.96 0.71
C VAL A 83 0.64 7.20 1.72
N SER A 84 0.91 8.47 2.04
CA SER A 84 1.89 8.85 3.07
C SER A 84 1.67 10.31 3.50
N PRO A 85 1.59 10.63 4.81
CA PRO A 85 1.55 9.71 5.96
C PRO A 85 0.36 8.76 5.90
N ILE A 86 0.60 7.51 6.33
CA ILE A 86 -0.47 6.54 6.62
C ILE A 86 -1.41 7.11 7.69
N GLY A 87 -2.73 6.86 7.56
CA GLY A 87 -3.74 7.40 8.49
C GLY A 87 -4.02 8.90 8.32
N GLY A 88 -3.46 9.53 7.28
CA GLY A 88 -3.76 10.90 6.89
C GLY A 88 -3.36 11.98 7.91
N ASN A 89 -4.01 13.14 7.81
CA ASN A 89 -3.79 14.30 8.69
C ASN A 89 -5.11 14.85 9.26
N ALA A 90 -6.19 14.06 9.22
CA ALA A 90 -7.51 14.50 9.67
C ALA A 90 -7.51 14.84 11.18
N VAL A 91 -6.69 14.13 11.96
CA VAL A 91 -6.52 14.34 13.39
C VAL A 91 -5.07 14.76 13.65
N LYS A 92 -4.86 15.86 14.40
CA LYS A 92 -3.53 16.35 14.79
C LYS A 92 -2.97 15.66 16.04
N ASP A 93 -3.43 14.45 16.32
CA ASP A 93 -2.98 13.64 17.44
C ASP A 93 -1.94 12.62 16.96
N LYS A 94 -0.76 12.67 17.56
CA LYS A 94 0.39 11.85 17.15
C LYS A 94 0.60 10.61 18.00
N ARG A 95 -0.32 10.30 18.92
CA ARG A 95 -0.21 9.10 19.75
C ARG A 95 -0.28 7.86 18.85
N PRO A 96 0.62 6.86 19.02
CA PRO A 96 0.63 5.66 18.16
C PRO A 96 -0.72 4.94 18.03
N PRO A 97 -1.54 4.78 19.09
CA PRO A 97 -2.87 4.16 18.96
C PRO A 97 -3.83 4.93 18.04
N VAL A 98 -3.75 6.26 18.01
CA VAL A 98 -4.60 7.08 17.14
C VAL A 98 -4.18 6.92 15.68
N ILE A 99 -2.88 6.97 15.41
CA ILE A 99 -2.34 6.73 14.07
C ILE A 99 -2.71 5.32 13.59
N ALA A 100 -2.57 4.30 14.45
CA ALA A 100 -2.92 2.92 14.11
C ALA A 100 -4.41 2.75 13.79
N ALA A 101 -5.31 3.36 14.57
CA ALA A 101 -6.74 3.31 14.31
C ALA A 101 -7.11 3.98 12.96
N LEU A 102 -6.54 5.15 12.67
CA LEU A 102 -6.77 5.84 11.40
C LEU A 102 -6.18 5.06 10.21
N ALA A 103 -4.98 4.50 10.37
CA ALA A 103 -4.35 3.65 9.37
C ALA A 103 -5.18 2.40 9.07
N ALA A 104 -5.69 1.73 10.11
CA ALA A 104 -6.55 0.56 9.97
C ALA A 104 -7.84 0.91 9.22
N ALA A 105 -8.50 2.02 9.57
CA ALA A 105 -9.69 2.48 8.85
C ALA A 105 -9.40 2.78 7.36
N GLU A 106 -8.28 3.43 7.07
CA GLU A 106 -7.82 3.75 5.71
C GLU A 106 -7.58 2.48 4.89
N ILE A 107 -6.85 1.50 5.44
CA ILE A 107 -6.57 0.20 4.80
C ILE A 107 -7.86 -0.58 4.56
N MET A 108 -8.75 -0.67 5.55
CA MET A 108 -10.03 -1.37 5.42
C MET A 108 -10.92 -0.76 4.33
N THR A 109 -10.93 0.57 4.23
CA THR A 109 -11.69 1.27 3.19
C THR A 109 -11.18 0.90 1.79
N ALA A 110 -9.86 0.88 1.60
CA ALA A 110 -9.25 0.52 0.33
C ALA A 110 -9.50 -0.96 -0.06
N LEU A 111 -9.41 -1.88 0.90
CA LEU A 111 -9.69 -3.31 0.68
C LEU A 111 -11.14 -3.57 0.26
N VAL A 112 -12.10 -2.89 0.90
CA VAL A 112 -13.52 -3.02 0.57
C VAL A 112 -13.82 -2.44 -0.82
N ALA A 113 -13.26 -1.27 -1.15
CA ALA A 113 -13.40 -0.66 -2.46
C ALA A 113 -12.85 -1.58 -3.57
N HIS A 114 -11.63 -2.10 -3.38
CA HIS A 114 -11.01 -3.02 -4.33
C HIS A 114 -11.81 -4.32 -4.53
N SER A 115 -12.34 -4.89 -3.45
CA SER A 115 -13.18 -6.10 -3.51
C SER A 115 -14.49 -5.87 -4.29
N THR A 116 -15.05 -4.66 -4.20
CA THR A 116 -16.26 -4.25 -4.92
C THR A 116 -15.99 -4.13 -6.42
N ASP A 117 -14.87 -3.50 -6.80
CA ASP A 117 -14.45 -3.36 -8.19
C ASP A 117 -14.15 -4.72 -8.83
N ALA A 118 -13.46 -5.61 -8.11
CA ALA A 118 -13.19 -6.98 -8.56
C ALA A 118 -14.49 -7.77 -8.80
N SER A 119 -15.46 -7.66 -7.89
CA SER A 119 -16.76 -8.33 -8.01
C SER A 119 -17.59 -7.79 -9.18
N ALA A 120 -17.52 -6.49 -9.47
CA ALA A 120 -18.20 -5.88 -10.60
C ALA A 120 -17.61 -6.31 -11.96
N SER A 121 -16.28 -6.49 -12.03
CA SER A 121 -15.59 -6.99 -13.23
C SER A 121 -15.91 -8.46 -13.55
N MET A 122 -16.24 -9.27 -12.53
CA MET A 122 -16.59 -10.69 -12.68
C MET A 122 -18.08 -10.95 -13.00
N ALA A 123 -18.93 -9.92 -13.09
CA ALA A 123 -20.34 -10.10 -13.40
C ALA A 123 -20.52 -10.63 -14.84
N PRO A 124 -21.33 -11.68 -15.08
CA PRO A 124 -21.46 -12.28 -16.41
C PRO A 124 -22.11 -11.28 -17.38
N GLU A 125 -21.50 -11.13 -18.57
CA GLU A 125 -22.07 -10.40 -19.69
C GLU A 125 -23.43 -11.03 -20.04
N ARG A 126 -24.51 -10.31 -19.75
CA ARG A 126 -25.86 -10.75 -20.11
C ARG A 126 -25.92 -10.90 -21.63
N VAL A 127 -25.82 -12.12 -22.11
CA VAL A 127 -26.10 -12.50 -23.50
C VAL A 127 -27.50 -11.99 -23.80
N LYS A 128 -27.61 -10.95 -24.64
CA LYS A 128 -28.88 -10.52 -25.22
C LYS A 128 -29.36 -11.65 -26.12
N ALA A 129 -30.23 -12.51 -25.58
CA ALA A 129 -31.07 -13.38 -26.40
C ALA A 129 -32.05 -12.49 -27.16
N GLY A 130 -32.05 -12.65 -28.49
CA GLY A 130 -32.86 -11.89 -29.45
C GLY A 130 -34.32 -12.30 -29.52
#